data_AF-A0A652K4H0-F1
#
_entry.id   AF-A0A652K4H0-F1
#
_cell.length_a   1.000
_cell.length_b   1.000
_cell.length_c   1.000
_cell.angle_alpha   90.00
_cell.angle_beta   90.00
_cell.angle_gamma   90.00
#
_symmetry.space_group_name_H-M   'P 1'
#
loop_
_entity.id
_entity.type
_entity.pdbx_description
1 polymer ?
#
loop_
_entity_poly.entity_id
_entity_poly.type
_entity_poly.pdbx_seq_one_letter_code
_entity_poly.pdbx_strand_id
1 'polypeptide(L)'
;MNGDNLYTVLVAAAGLLGAIYTAKAGPRSDAPAVTVAAPEADKDGALEVSPEIWSHFNGKINTLEHKVDHLTELVERQTVRVGALERLLRQAMRIIRQANRRLIARGEPAEEIPQELVPYSID
;
A
#
# COMPACT_ATOMS: atom_id res chain seq x y z
N MET A 1 6.06 -10.74 20.39
CA MET A 1 5.21 -9.53 20.53
C MET A 1 5.36 -8.65 19.28
N ASN A 2 5.20 -9.21 18.07
CA ASN A 2 5.54 -8.51 16.81
C ASN A 2 4.34 -8.30 15.88
N GLY A 3 3.15 -8.80 16.24
CA GLY A 3 1.93 -8.66 15.45
C GLY A 3 1.34 -7.26 15.53
N ASP A 4 1.27 -6.68 16.73
CA ASP A 4 0.56 -5.40 16.97
C ASP A 4 1.20 -4.21 16.27
N ASN A 5 2.53 -4.21 16.12
CA ASN A 5 3.27 -3.15 15.43
C ASN A 5 3.05 -3.21 13.91
N LEU A 6 2.89 -4.40 13.34
CA LEU A 6 2.62 -4.56 11.91
C LEU A 6 1.21 -4.07 11.57
N TYR A 7 0.22 -4.41 12.40
CA TYR A 7 -1.16 -3.94 12.20
C TYR A 7 -1.28 -2.43 12.36
N THR A 8 -0.60 -1.81 13.34
CA THR A 8 -0.60 -0.35 13.49
C THR A 8 0.08 0.36 12.33
N VAL A 9 1.19 -0.18 11.80
CA VAL A 9 1.86 0.37 10.61
C VAL A 9 0.98 0.22 9.36
N LEU A 10 0.30 -0.91 9.19
CA LEU A 10 -0.63 -1.12 8.07
C LEU A 10 -1.85 -0.20 8.15
N VAL A 11 -2.44 -0.01 9.34
CA VAL A 11 -3.57 0.92 9.54
C VAL A 11 -3.14 2.37 9.31
N ALA A 12 -1.95 2.76 9.78
CA ALA A 12 -1.40 4.09 9.53
C ALA A 12 -1.13 4.33 8.03
N ALA A 13 -0.60 3.33 7.32
CA ALA A 13 -0.35 3.41 5.88
C ALA A 13 -1.66 3.49 5.08
N ALA A 14 -2.67 2.70 5.44
CA ALA A 14 -3.99 2.76 4.82
C ALA A 14 -4.70 4.11 5.06
N GLY A 15 -4.57 4.68 6.27
CA GLY A 15 -5.09 6.00 6.60
C GLY A 15 -4.42 7.13 5.80
N LEU A 16 -3.09 7.08 5.64
CA LEU A 16 -2.34 8.05 4.86
C LEU A 16 -2.72 8.00 3.37
N LEU A 17 -2.81 6.80 2.79
CA LEU A 17 -3.21 6.60 1.39
C LEU A 17 -4.66 7.03 1.15
N GLY A 18 -5.56 6.74 2.11
CA GLY A 18 -6.95 7.19 2.07
C GLY A 18 -7.07 8.71 2.10
N ALA A 19 -6.29 9.40 2.95
CA ALA A 19 -6.29 10.86 3.05
C ALA A 19 -5.75 11.56 1.78
N ILE A 20 -4.72 11.00 1.16
CA ILE A 20 -4.17 11.52 -0.10
C ILE A 20 -5.19 11.34 -1.24
N TYR A 21 -5.88 10.20 -1.26
CA TYR A 21 -6.88 9.93 -2.28
C TYR A 21 -8.11 10.85 -2.14
N THR A 22 -8.61 11.08 -0.93
CA THR A 22 -9.74 11.99 -0.68
C THR A 22 -9.38 13.46 -0.92
N ALA A 23 -8.14 13.87 -0.64
CA ALA A 23 -7.65 15.23 -0.95
C ALA A 23 -7.57 15.48 -2.47
N LYS A 24 -7.30 14.45 -3.27
CA LYS A 24 -7.19 14.54 -4.74
C LYS A 24 -8.55 14.48 -5.46
N ALA A 25 -9.59 13.93 -4.83
CA ALA A 25 -10.83 13.53 -5.49
C ALA A 25 -12.09 14.35 -5.12
N GLY A 26 -11.95 15.54 -4.52
CA GLY A 26 -13.09 16.30 -3.97
C GLY A 26 -14.35 16.36 -4.85
N PRO A 27 -15.54 16.25 -4.23
CA PRO A 27 -16.16 17.42 -3.62
C PRO A 27 -16.29 17.31 -2.10
N ARG A 28 -16.18 18.45 -1.42
CA ARG A 28 -16.49 18.62 0.01
C ARG A 28 -17.94 18.20 0.28
N SER A 29 -18.16 17.20 1.12
CA SER A 29 -19.44 16.99 1.80
C SER A 29 -19.21 16.36 3.17
N ASP A 30 -19.57 17.12 4.19
CA ASP A 30 -20.02 16.75 5.54
C ASP A 30 -19.24 15.68 6.32
N ALA A 31 -18.11 16.08 6.89
CA ALA A 31 -17.64 15.49 8.15
C ALA A 31 -18.02 16.42 9.31
N PRO A 32 -18.52 15.91 10.45
CA PRO A 32 -18.96 16.74 11.56
C PRO A 32 -17.82 17.63 12.04
N ALA A 33 -18.10 18.93 12.12
CA ALA A 33 -17.15 19.93 12.56
C ALA A 33 -16.71 19.61 14.00
N VAL A 34 -15.51 19.07 14.14
CA VAL A 34 -14.79 19.08 15.42
C VAL A 34 -14.42 20.54 15.66
N THR A 35 -15.24 21.25 16.45
CA THR A 35 -14.94 22.58 16.94
C THR A 35 -13.82 22.50 17.96
N VAL A 36 -12.59 22.44 17.47
CA VAL A 36 -11.43 22.82 18.28
C VAL A 36 -11.55 24.32 18.50
N ALA A 37 -11.84 24.73 19.73
CA ALA A 37 -11.86 26.14 20.11
C ALA A 37 -10.49 26.73 19.75
N ALA A 38 -10.47 27.63 18.75
CA ALA A 38 -9.30 28.38 18.39
C ALA A 38 -8.97 29.33 19.55
N PRO A 39 -7.77 29.28 20.15
CA PRO A 39 -7.34 30.35 21.04
C PRO A 39 -7.33 31.65 20.23
N GLU A 40 -7.82 32.73 20.84
CA GLU A 40 -7.92 34.05 20.21
C GLU A 40 -6.61 34.40 19.50
N ALA A 41 -6.71 34.59 18.19
CA ALA A 41 -5.59 35.00 17.37
C ALA A 41 -5.25 36.46 17.70
N ASP A 42 -4.21 36.63 18.51
CA ASP A 42 -3.48 37.88 18.61
C ASP A 42 -2.96 38.21 17.20
N LYS A 43 -3.51 39.28 16.63
CA LYS A 43 -3.15 39.76 15.30
C LYS A 43 -1.84 40.53 15.46
N ASP A 44 -0.84 40.15 14.66
CA ASP A 44 0.47 40.80 14.45
C ASP A 44 1.71 40.08 15.03
N GLY A 45 1.58 38.82 15.42
CA GLY A 45 2.73 37.95 15.68
C GLY A 45 3.17 37.15 14.45
N ALA A 46 3.81 37.78 13.46
CA ALA A 46 4.55 36.99 12.47
C ALA A 46 5.62 36.18 13.24
N LEU A 47 5.48 34.86 13.25
CA LEU A 47 6.48 33.98 13.84
C LEU A 47 7.74 34.10 12.97
N GLU A 48 8.64 35.03 13.31
CA GLU A 48 9.96 35.16 12.68
C GLU A 48 10.80 33.97 13.13
N VAL A 49 10.59 32.83 12.46
CA VAL A 49 11.34 31.62 12.70
C VAL A 49 12.79 31.89 12.29
N SER A 50 13.74 31.63 13.19
CA SER A 50 15.15 31.88 12.90
C SER A 50 15.58 31.13 11.63
N PRO A 51 16.49 31.69 10.81
CA PRO A 51 16.99 31.02 9.61
C PRO A 51 17.52 29.61 9.86
N GLU A 52 18.05 29.36 11.06
CA GLU A 52 18.57 28.07 11.49
C GLU A 52 17.45 27.04 11.64
N ILE A 53 16.32 27.40 12.26
CA ILE A 53 15.17 26.52 12.42
C ILE A 53 14.58 26.19 11.04
N TRP A 54 14.49 27.17 10.13
CA TRP A 54 14.09 26.95 8.74
C TRP A 54 15.02 25.98 8.01
N SER A 55 16.33 26.15 8.14
CA SER A 55 17.32 25.26 7.50
C SER A 55 17.20 23.82 7.98
N HIS A 56 17.00 23.63 9.29
CA HIS A 56 16.82 22.31 9.90
C HIS A 56 15.49 21.66 9.49
N PHE A 57 14.41 22.45 9.41
CA PHE A 57 13.12 21.95 8.95
C PHE A 57 13.16 21.54 7.47
N ASN A 58 13.75 22.36 6.60
CA ASN A 58 13.97 22.02 5.19
C ASN A 58 14.85 20.76 5.04
N GLY A 59 15.92 20.63 5.84
CA GLY A 59 16.75 19.42 5.84
C GLY A 59 15.96 18.16 6.20
N LYS A 60 15.03 18.26 7.16
CA LYS A 60 14.13 17.15 7.52
C LYS A 60 13.12 16.84 6.43
N ILE A 61 12.54 17.84 5.79
CA ILE A 61 11.62 17.66 4.65
C ILE A 61 12.35 16.96 3.51
N ASN A 62 13.52 17.45 3.10
CA ASN A 62 14.29 16.83 2.02
C ASN A 62 14.65 15.37 2.34
N THR A 63 15.03 15.09 3.60
CA THR A 63 15.30 13.71 4.04
C THR A 63 14.06 12.84 3.97
N LEU A 64 12.89 13.39 4.30
CA LEU A 64 11.61 12.67 4.21
C LEU A 64 11.23 12.41 2.76
N GLU A 65 11.35 13.41 1.89
CA GLU A 65 11.10 13.31 0.45
C GLU A 65 11.97 12.21 -0.17
N HIS A 66 13.28 12.21 0.09
CA HIS A 66 14.18 11.16 -0.38
C HIS A 66 13.80 9.77 0.11
N LYS A 67 13.34 9.64 1.35
CA LYS A 67 12.86 8.35 1.88
C LYS A 67 11.56 7.91 1.19
N VAL A 68 10.65 8.83 0.92
CA VAL A 68 9.39 8.57 0.20
C VAL A 68 9.68 8.14 -1.23
N ASP A 69 10.59 8.80 -1.93
CA ASP A 69 11.02 8.43 -3.28
C ASP A 69 11.62 7.01 -3.29
N HIS A 70 12.50 6.72 -2.33
CA HIS A 70 13.12 5.39 -2.22
C HIS A 70 12.09 4.28 -1.95
N LEU A 71 11.12 4.53 -1.07
CA LEU A 71 10.04 3.58 -0.81
C LEU A 71 9.14 3.39 -2.03
N THR A 72 8.87 4.46 -2.77
CA THR A 72 8.09 4.40 -4.01
C THR A 72 8.78 3.51 -5.04
N GLU A 73 10.09 3.72 -5.25
CA GLU A 73 10.91 2.90 -6.15
C GLU A 73 10.96 1.42 -5.71
N LEU A 74 11.01 1.16 -4.39
CA LEU A 74 10.98 -0.20 -3.86
C LEU A 74 9.63 -0.88 -4.13
N VAL A 75 8.53 -0.18 -3.91
CA VAL A 75 7.17 -0.68 -4.19
C VAL A 75 7.02 -0.97 -5.68
N GLU A 76 7.44 -0.07 -6.57
CA GLU A 76 7.39 -0.29 -8.03
C GLU A 76 8.19 -1.52 -8.46
N ARG A 77 9.40 -1.72 -7.92
CA ARG A 77 10.18 -2.93 -8.20
C ARG A 77 9.48 -4.19 -7.68
N GLN A 78 8.86 -4.11 -6.52
CA GLN A 78 8.19 -5.24 -5.90
C GLN A 78 6.90 -5.61 -6.62
N THR A 79 6.11 -4.64 -7.09
CA THR A 79 4.91 -4.90 -7.89
C THR A 79 5.25 -5.59 -9.20
N VAL A 80 6.34 -5.21 -9.87
CA VAL A 80 6.84 -5.92 -11.06
C VAL A 80 7.23 -7.37 -10.74
N ARG A 81 7.95 -7.59 -9.64
CA ARG A 81 8.35 -8.96 -9.20
C ARG A 81 7.14 -9.83 -8.86
N VAL A 82 6.18 -9.30 -8.10
CA VAL A 82 4.94 -10.01 -7.76
C VAL A 82 4.16 -10.34 -9.03
N GLY A 83 4.00 -9.39 -9.96
CA GLY A 83 3.34 -9.63 -11.24
C GLY A 83 4.04 -10.71 -12.09
N ALA A 84 5.37 -10.78 -12.06
CA ALA A 84 6.11 -11.86 -12.72
C ALA A 84 5.87 -13.23 -12.06
N LEU A 85 5.90 -13.29 -10.72
CA LEU A 85 5.62 -14.52 -9.97
C LEU A 85 4.18 -15.01 -10.19
N GLU A 86 3.19 -14.11 -10.20
CA GLU A 86 1.81 -14.47 -10.52
C GLU A 86 1.68 -15.07 -11.93
N ARG A 87 2.40 -14.53 -12.91
CA ARG A 87 2.39 -15.08 -14.28
C ARG A 87 2.99 -16.49 -14.31
N LEU A 88 4.11 -16.72 -13.62
CA LEU A 88 4.71 -18.05 -13.50
C LEU A 88 3.77 -19.02 -12.79
N LEU A 89 3.11 -18.58 -11.72
CA LEU A 89 2.14 -19.39 -10.99
C LEU A 89 0.96 -19.78 -11.88
N ARG A 90 0.40 -18.83 -12.65
CA ARG A 90 -0.65 -19.12 -13.64
C ARG A 90 -0.19 -20.10 -14.71
N GLN A 91 1.07 -20.01 -15.17
CA GLN A 91 1.63 -20.97 -16.13
C GLN A 91 1.76 -22.37 -15.54
N ALA A 92 2.29 -22.49 -14.31
CA ALA A 92 2.38 -23.76 -13.59
C ALA A 92 0.98 -24.39 -13.42
N MET A 93 -0.02 -23.60 -13.04
CA MET A 93 -1.41 -24.06 -12.92
C MET A 93 -2.00 -24.57 -14.23
N ARG A 94 -1.64 -23.99 -15.39
CA ARG A 94 -2.07 -24.51 -16.70
C ARG A 94 -1.46 -25.88 -16.99
N ILE A 95 -0.18 -26.07 -16.65
CA ILE A 95 0.51 -27.36 -16.83
C ILE A 95 -0.13 -28.43 -15.96
N ILE A 96 -0.38 -28.14 -14.68
CA ILE A 96 -1.04 -29.07 -13.74
C ILE A 96 -2.42 -29.47 -14.26
N ARG A 97 -3.23 -28.52 -14.74
CA ARG A 97 -4.54 -28.85 -15.34
C ARG A 97 -4.41 -29.74 -16.56
N GLN A 98 -3.45 -29.48 -17.44
CA GLN A 98 -3.24 -30.33 -18.61
C GLN A 98 -2.80 -31.74 -18.21
N ALA A 99 -1.98 -31.88 -17.17
CA ALA A 99 -1.61 -33.16 -16.59
C ALA A 99 -2.82 -33.87 -15.98
N ASN A 100 -3.61 -33.19 -15.14
CA ASN A 100 -4.83 -33.73 -14.53
C ASN A 100 -5.86 -34.19 -15.58
N ARG A 101 -6.04 -33.45 -16.68
CA ARG A 101 -6.90 -33.89 -17.79
C ARG A 101 -6.41 -35.20 -18.41
N ARG A 102 -5.10 -35.39 -18.52
CA ARG A 102 -4.51 -36.65 -19.04
C ARG A 102 -4.66 -37.79 -18.04
N LEU A 103 -4.55 -37.53 -16.74
CA LEU A 103 -4.78 -38.52 -15.67
C LEU A 103 -6.23 -39.00 -15.66
N ILE A 104 -7.18 -38.07 -15.70
CA ILE A 104 -8.61 -38.38 -15.77
C ILE A 104 -8.92 -39.21 -17.03
N ALA A 105 -8.34 -38.85 -18.18
CA ALA A 105 -8.52 -39.61 -19.42
C ALA A 105 -7.97 -41.05 -19.35
N ARG A 106 -7.06 -41.33 -18.43
CA ARG A 106 -6.53 -42.67 -18.14
C ARG A 106 -7.29 -43.40 -17.02
N GLY A 107 -8.32 -42.78 -16.44
CA GLY A 107 -9.07 -43.31 -15.30
C GLY A 107 -8.34 -43.17 -13.96
N GLU A 108 -7.27 -42.38 -13.90
CA GLU A 108 -6.54 -42.07 -12.68
C GLU A 108 -7.13 -40.84 -11.97
N PRO A 109 -7.08 -40.78 -10.63
CA PRO A 109 -7.56 -39.62 -9.88
C PRO A 109 -6.68 -38.38 -10.19
N ALA A 110 -7.32 -37.23 -10.33
CA ALA A 110 -6.63 -35.96 -10.51
C ALA A 110 -5.91 -35.53 -9.22
N GLU A 111 -4.79 -34.83 -9.38
CA GLU A 111 -4.09 -34.21 -8.26
C GLU A 111 -4.92 -33.06 -7.67
N GLU A 112 -5.01 -33.02 -6.33
CA GLU A 112 -5.79 -32.01 -5.61
C GLU A 112 -5.07 -30.66 -5.62
N ILE A 113 -5.80 -29.62 -6.02
CA ILE A 113 -5.28 -28.25 -6.10
C ILE A 113 -5.59 -27.53 -4.76
N PRO A 114 -4.56 -27.03 -4.03
CA PRO A 114 -4.77 -26.25 -2.81
C PRO A 114 -5.68 -25.03 -3.02
N GLN A 115 -6.50 -24.70 -2.01
CA GLN A 115 -7.49 -23.62 -2.11
C GLN A 115 -6.85 -22.24 -2.33
N GLU A 116 -5.63 -22.02 -1.83
CA GLU A 116 -4.89 -20.76 -1.99
C GLU A 116 -4.49 -20.49 -3.45
N LEU A 117 -4.44 -21.53 -4.28
CA LEU A 117 -4.05 -21.45 -5.68
C LEU A 117 -5.25 -21.25 -6.63
N VAL A 118 -6.48 -21.39 -6.12
CA VAL A 118 -7.73 -21.22 -6.87
C VAL A 118 -7.85 -19.84 -7.55
N PRO A 119 -7.48 -18.71 -6.92
CA PRO A 119 -7.51 -17.40 -7.59
C PRO A 119 -6.56 -17.31 -8.80
N TYR A 120 -5.53 -18.16 -8.86
CA TYR A 120 -4.57 -18.21 -9.94
C TYR A 120 -4.88 -19.31 -10.95
N SER A 121 -5.86 -20.17 -10.66
CA SER A 121 -6.45 -21.10 -11.61
C SER A 121 -7.57 -20.40 -12.39
N ILE A 122 -7.24 -19.56 -13.37
CA ILE A 122 -8.27 -18.95 -14.22
C ILE A 122 -8.83 -20.00 -15.18
N ASP A 123 -10.15 -20.07 -15.28
CA ASP A 123 -10.97 -20.87 -16.21
C ASP A 123 -10.34 -21.05 -17.60
#